data_AF-A0A1S3CEQ7-F1
#
_entry.id   AF-A0A1S3CEQ7-F1
#
_cell.length_a   1.000
_cell.length_b   1.000
_cell.length_c   1.000
_cell.angle_alpha   90.00
_cell.angle_beta   90.00
_cell.angle_gamma   90.00
#
_symmetry.space_group_name_H-M   'P 1'
#
loop_
_entity.id
_entity.type
_entity.pdbx_description
1 polymer ?
#
loop_
_entity_poly.entity_id
_entity_poly.type
_entity_poly.pdbx_seq_one_letter_code
_entity_poly.pdbx_strand_id
1 'polypeptide(L)'
;MSNDDESSLSHTQPIGRWSIFCFGLGHMLNDITAACWFTYLLLFLTDIGLSPGNAATVMLSGQVADGVTTIFAGELIDRFGHLKIWHGAGSVLVAVSFSSVFGGCLPCLHILTIFFFIDQAFLAYYVINDLHMAQSATALVPAIIYVFSFIISVVLQEVVWTGQRLKIYYSAGGIIWMFCGAAILILPSSLSAFMYVMSTFIGIANALMMVTGVSMQSVLVGTDLNGCAFVCGSLSFLDKISCGLALYFLESFQSSTALHVSGNTPLNATYISVTRYGLGLVPAVCAFLGVAVTISMNLGAPYAKYLTESLLE
;
A
#
# COMPACT_ATOMS: atom_id res chain seq x y z
N MET A 1 -52.77 -17.97 -20.05
CA MET A 1 -51.67 -18.12 -19.08
C MET A 1 -50.45 -17.57 -19.78
N SER A 2 -50.09 -16.32 -19.49
CA SER A 2 -49.06 -15.54 -20.18
C SER A 2 -47.66 -15.95 -19.74
N ASN A 3 -46.75 -15.97 -20.72
CA ASN A 3 -45.31 -16.17 -20.58
C ASN A 3 -44.66 -14.84 -20.13
N ASP A 4 -44.64 -14.57 -18.82
CA ASP A 4 -44.09 -13.31 -18.28
C ASP A 4 -42.87 -13.50 -17.34
N ASP A 5 -42.18 -14.65 -17.36
CA ASP A 5 -41.04 -14.92 -16.46
C ASP A 5 -39.66 -14.90 -17.16
N GLU A 6 -39.51 -14.21 -18.29
CA GLU A 6 -38.25 -14.19 -19.06
C GLU A 6 -37.75 -12.77 -19.45
N SER A 7 -38.01 -11.75 -18.61
CA SER A 7 -37.63 -10.35 -18.92
C SER A 7 -36.87 -9.56 -17.84
N SER A 8 -36.29 -10.21 -16.82
CA SER A 8 -35.50 -9.50 -15.78
C SER A 8 -34.07 -9.99 -15.59
N LEU A 9 -33.46 -10.68 -16.57
CA LEU A 9 -32.00 -10.70 -16.67
C LEU A 9 -31.54 -9.33 -17.15
N SER A 10 -31.25 -8.44 -16.21
CA SER A 10 -30.55 -7.19 -16.47
C SER A 10 -29.31 -7.50 -17.32
N HIS A 11 -29.24 -6.89 -18.51
CA HIS A 11 -28.05 -6.86 -19.34
C HIS A 11 -26.96 -6.04 -18.63
N THR A 12 -26.37 -6.59 -17.59
CA THR A 12 -25.19 -6.05 -16.93
C THR A 12 -24.01 -6.20 -17.89
N GLN A 13 -23.63 -5.09 -18.52
CA GLN A 13 -22.45 -5.08 -19.39
C GLN A 13 -21.19 -5.34 -18.55
N PRO A 14 -20.25 -6.16 -19.05
CA PRO A 14 -18.97 -6.35 -18.39
C PRO A 14 -18.21 -5.01 -18.37
N ILE A 15 -17.55 -4.72 -17.24
CA ILE A 15 -16.73 -3.52 -17.08
C ILE A 15 -15.68 -3.46 -18.21
N GLY A 16 -15.63 -2.33 -18.90
CA GLY A 16 -14.68 -2.13 -20.01
C GLY A 16 -13.23 -2.25 -19.55
N ARG A 17 -12.39 -2.92 -20.34
CA ARG A 17 -10.95 -3.12 -20.06
C ARG A 17 -10.20 -1.82 -19.76
N TRP A 18 -10.60 -0.72 -20.41
CA TRP A 18 -10.04 0.60 -20.14
C TRP A 18 -10.34 1.11 -18.73
N SER A 19 -11.56 0.89 -18.22
CA SER A 19 -11.93 1.27 -16.86
C SER A 19 -11.13 0.48 -15.83
N ILE A 20 -10.90 -0.82 -16.07
CA ILE A 20 -10.08 -1.68 -15.21
C ILE A 20 -8.63 -1.17 -15.19
N PHE A 21 -8.08 -0.85 -16.36
CA PHE A 21 -6.75 -0.29 -16.48
C PHE A 21 -6.61 1.06 -15.77
N CYS A 22 -7.54 1.99 -15.97
CA CYS A 22 -7.54 3.30 -15.30
C CYS A 22 -7.67 3.16 -13.78
N PHE A 23 -8.53 2.26 -13.30
CA PHE A 23 -8.66 1.98 -11.87
C PHE A 23 -7.34 1.43 -11.29
N GLY A 24 -6.73 0.44 -11.96
CA GLY A 24 -5.43 -0.11 -11.55
C GLY A 24 -4.31 0.93 -11.56
N LEU A 25 -4.29 1.82 -12.56
CA LEU A 25 -3.34 2.92 -12.63
C LEU A 25 -3.54 3.91 -11.47
N GLY A 26 -4.79 4.26 -11.16
CA GLY A 26 -5.11 5.12 -10.01
C GLY A 26 -4.65 4.51 -8.69
N HIS A 27 -4.87 3.20 -8.48
CA HIS A 27 -4.37 2.50 -7.30
C HIS A 27 -2.84 2.53 -7.20
N MET A 28 -2.14 2.24 -8.30
CA MET A 28 -0.67 2.30 -8.34
C MET A 28 -0.15 3.69 -7.94
N LEU A 29 -0.76 4.76 -8.47
CA LEU A 29 -0.37 6.13 -8.17
C LEU A 29 -0.65 6.50 -6.71
N ASN A 30 -1.76 6.02 -6.16
CA ASN A 30 -2.08 6.18 -4.76
C ASN A 30 -1.02 5.53 -3.86
N ASP A 31 -0.60 4.30 -4.16
CA ASP A 31 0.41 3.58 -3.37
C ASP A 31 1.78 4.26 -3.42
N ILE A 32 2.19 4.74 -4.59
CA ILE A 32 3.41 5.53 -4.75
C ILE A 32 3.32 6.82 -3.92
N THR A 33 2.18 7.50 -3.97
CA THR A 33 1.94 8.74 -3.22
C THR A 33 2.04 8.51 -1.72
N ALA A 34 1.40 7.47 -1.20
CA ALA A 34 1.45 7.11 0.20
C ALA A 34 2.89 6.76 0.65
N ALA A 35 3.62 5.97 -0.15
CA ALA A 35 4.98 5.58 0.19
C ALA A 35 5.95 6.76 0.24
N CYS A 36 5.86 7.69 -0.72
CA CYS A 36 6.63 8.93 -0.67
C CYS A 36 6.22 9.77 0.54
N TRP A 37 4.92 9.94 0.79
CA TRP A 37 4.45 10.69 1.94
C TRP A 37 5.04 10.17 3.25
N PHE A 38 4.96 8.86 3.54
CA PHE A 38 5.51 8.31 4.77
C PHE A 38 7.03 8.46 4.86
N THR A 39 7.75 8.18 3.77
CA THR A 39 9.21 8.24 3.75
C THR A 39 9.72 9.66 3.94
N TYR A 40 9.15 10.61 3.21
CA TYR A 40 9.68 11.97 3.16
C TYR A 40 9.10 12.89 4.23
N LEU A 41 7.90 12.61 4.74
CA LEU A 41 7.39 13.32 5.92
C LEU A 41 8.31 13.10 7.12
N LEU A 42 8.75 11.85 7.35
CA LEU A 42 9.72 11.56 8.41
C LEU A 42 11.01 12.35 8.23
N LEU A 43 11.60 12.32 7.03
CA LEU A 43 12.82 13.06 6.71
C LEU A 43 12.63 14.57 6.93
N PHE A 44 11.54 15.14 6.41
CA PHE A 44 11.23 16.55 6.58
C PHE A 44 11.06 16.94 8.06
N LEU A 45 10.30 16.16 8.83
CA LEU A 45 10.10 16.43 10.27
C LEU A 45 11.43 16.38 11.03
N THR A 46 12.32 15.45 10.70
CA THR A 46 13.64 15.39 11.31
C THR A 46 14.54 16.56 10.88
N ASP A 47 14.43 17.01 9.63
CA ASP A 47 15.22 18.13 9.09
C ASP A 47 14.84 19.47 9.74
N ILE A 48 13.55 19.70 10.00
CA ILE A 48 13.08 20.88 10.76
C ILE A 48 13.37 20.80 12.27
N GLY A 49 14.05 19.75 12.73
CA GLY A 49 14.60 19.63 14.08
C GLY A 49 13.82 18.76 15.06
N LEU A 50 12.82 17.98 14.63
CA LEU A 50 12.21 16.98 15.51
C LEU A 50 13.17 15.80 15.70
N SER A 51 13.20 15.23 16.90
CA SER A 51 13.85 13.94 17.09
C SER A 51 13.14 12.85 16.27
N PRO A 52 13.84 11.80 15.81
CA PRO A 52 13.21 10.73 15.03
C PRO A 52 12.03 10.08 15.75
N GLY A 53 12.10 9.94 17.09
CA GLY A 53 10.97 9.48 17.90
C GLY A 53 9.76 10.41 17.84
N ASN A 54 9.95 11.73 17.91
CA ASN A 54 8.86 12.70 17.81
C ASN A 54 8.28 12.76 16.38
N ALA A 55 9.13 12.68 15.35
CA ALA A 55 8.69 12.60 13.96
C ALA A 55 7.84 11.34 13.72
N ALA A 56 8.25 10.21 14.31
CA ALA A 56 7.50 8.97 14.28
C ALA A 56 6.15 9.07 15.01
N THR A 57 6.08 9.76 16.15
CA THR A 57 4.82 10.04 16.85
C THR A 57 3.87 10.88 15.99
N VAL A 58 4.38 11.91 15.30
CA VAL A 58 3.58 12.73 14.38
C VAL A 58 3.05 11.87 13.24
N MET A 59 3.88 11.04 12.61
CA MET A 59 3.42 10.16 11.55
C MET A 59 2.38 9.13 12.04
N LEU A 60 2.59 8.54 13.21
CA LEU A 60 1.62 7.62 13.84
C LEU A 60 0.28 8.31 14.08
N SER A 61 0.28 9.57 14.53
CA SER A 61 -0.95 10.33 14.72
C SER A 61 -1.74 10.50 13.42
N GLY A 62 -1.04 10.73 12.30
CA GLY A 62 -1.65 10.79 10.97
C GLY A 62 -2.27 9.45 10.56
N GLN A 63 -1.60 8.32 10.82
CA GLN A 63 -2.13 6.98 10.55
C GLN A 63 -3.39 6.67 11.36
N VAL A 64 -3.41 7.05 12.64
CA VAL A 64 -4.59 6.91 13.50
C VAL A 64 -5.74 7.74 12.95
N ALA A 65 -5.49 9.01 12.61
CA ALA A 65 -6.51 9.90 12.06
C ALA A 65 -7.07 9.38 10.73
N ASP A 66 -6.21 8.92 9.82
CA ASP A 66 -6.60 8.34 8.53
C ASP A 66 -7.42 7.06 8.71
N GLY A 67 -6.95 6.14 9.56
CA GLY A 67 -7.67 4.91 9.86
C GLY A 67 -9.07 5.16 10.44
N VAL A 68 -9.19 6.05 11.43
CA VAL A 68 -10.49 6.40 12.04
C VAL A 68 -11.42 7.03 10.99
N THR A 69 -10.89 7.97 10.19
CA THR A 69 -11.64 8.60 9.10
C THR A 69 -12.14 7.58 8.09
N THR A 70 -11.34 6.55 7.80
CA THR A 70 -11.68 5.48 6.85
C THR A 70 -12.87 4.64 7.34
N ILE A 71 -12.94 4.34 8.65
CA ILE A 71 -14.11 3.65 9.24
C ILE A 71 -15.36 4.52 9.13
N PHE A 72 -15.27 5.79 9.53
CA PHE A 72 -16.41 6.71 9.45
C PHE A 72 -16.89 6.91 8.02
N ALA A 73 -15.96 7.07 7.07
CA ALA A 73 -16.29 7.17 5.66
C ALA A 73 -16.98 5.89 5.17
N GLY A 74 -16.50 4.70 5.56
CA GLY A 74 -17.14 3.42 5.22
C GLY A 74 -18.60 3.34 5.70
N GLU A 75 -18.84 3.65 6.98
CA GLU A 75 -20.20 3.68 7.55
C GLU A 75 -21.11 4.71 6.85
N LEU A 76 -20.58 5.90 6.55
CA LEU A 76 -21.34 6.95 5.86
C LEU A 76 -21.66 6.57 4.40
N ILE A 77 -20.71 5.94 3.70
CA ILE A 77 -20.92 5.42 2.35
C ILE A 77 -22.00 4.33 2.37
N ASP A 78 -21.95 3.39 3.31
CA ASP A 78 -22.97 2.34 3.42
C ASP A 78 -24.36 2.90 3.75
N ARG A 79 -24.45 4.00 4.52
CA ARG A 79 -25.74 4.64 4.86
C ARG A 79 -26.30 5.53 3.77
N PHE A 80 -25.46 6.32 3.10
CA PHE A 80 -25.88 7.40 2.21
C PHE A 80 -25.65 7.10 0.72
N GLY A 81 -24.90 6.05 0.38
CA GLY A 81 -24.57 5.73 -1.01
C GLY A 81 -23.73 6.83 -1.69
N HIS A 82 -23.83 6.92 -3.03
CA HIS A 82 -23.18 7.95 -3.85
C HIS A 82 -21.64 7.94 -3.87
N LEU A 83 -21.05 6.78 -4.18
CA LEU A 83 -19.60 6.55 -4.22
C LEU A 83 -18.81 7.57 -5.04
N LYS A 84 -19.35 8.04 -6.18
CA LYS A 84 -18.71 9.09 -7.00
C LYS A 84 -18.54 10.42 -6.26
N ILE A 85 -19.56 10.82 -5.50
CA ILE A 85 -19.55 12.08 -4.73
C ILE A 85 -18.56 11.96 -3.59
N TRP A 86 -18.58 10.84 -2.84
CA TRP A 86 -17.61 10.58 -1.77
C TRP A 86 -16.18 10.54 -2.28
N HIS A 87 -15.94 9.86 -3.41
CA HIS A 87 -14.63 9.82 -4.03
C HIS A 87 -14.17 11.21 -4.47
N GLY A 88 -15.02 11.97 -5.18
CA GLY A 88 -14.71 13.34 -5.60
C GLY A 88 -14.44 14.28 -4.44
N ALA A 89 -15.25 14.21 -3.37
CA ALA A 89 -15.04 14.98 -2.14
C ALA A 89 -13.71 14.63 -1.47
N GLY A 90 -13.37 13.34 -1.40
CA GLY A 90 -12.08 12.87 -0.89
C GLY A 90 -10.90 13.40 -1.72
N SER A 91 -10.98 13.31 -3.05
CA SER A 91 -9.94 13.84 -3.94
C SER A 91 -9.74 15.35 -3.76
N VAL A 92 -10.82 16.12 -3.63
CA VAL A 92 -10.74 17.57 -3.37
C VAL A 92 -10.11 17.85 -2.00
N LEU A 93 -10.51 17.11 -0.96
CA LEU A 93 -9.96 17.28 0.39
C LEU A 93 -8.46 17.00 0.43
N VAL A 94 -8.01 15.94 -0.25
CA VAL A 94 -6.58 15.62 -0.40
C VAL A 94 -5.86 16.75 -1.14
N ALA A 95 -6.40 17.22 -2.27
CA ALA A 95 -5.81 18.33 -3.03
C ALA A 95 -5.65 19.61 -2.20
N VAL A 96 -6.66 19.99 -1.43
CA VAL A 96 -6.62 21.17 -0.56
C VAL A 96 -5.63 20.99 0.59
N SER A 97 -5.65 19.82 1.24
CA SER A 97 -4.78 19.54 2.40
C SER A 97 -3.31 19.56 2.00
N PHE A 98 -2.94 18.89 0.91
CA PHE A 98 -1.56 18.87 0.42
C PHE A 98 -1.08 20.26 -0.05
N SER A 99 -1.93 21.04 -0.72
CA SER A 99 -1.62 22.41 -1.11
C SER A 99 -1.37 23.33 0.09
N SER A 100 -2.02 23.06 1.22
CA SER A 100 -1.85 23.83 2.46
C SER A 100 -0.58 23.49 3.22
N VAL A 101 -0.03 22.27 3.08
CA VAL A 101 1.19 21.83 3.78
C VAL A 101 2.43 22.50 3.19
N PHE A 102 2.47 22.73 1.88
CA PHE A 102 3.63 23.31 1.19
C PHE A 102 3.49 24.79 0.81
N GLY A 103 2.38 25.44 1.18
CA GLY A 103 2.23 26.90 1.12
C GLY A 103 2.33 27.50 -0.29
N GLY A 104 1.28 27.37 -1.11
CA GLY A 104 1.20 28.10 -2.37
C GLY A 104 -0.11 27.98 -3.15
N CYS A 105 -0.92 29.05 -3.14
CA CYS A 105 -1.91 29.45 -4.16
C CYS A 105 -3.15 28.53 -4.44
N LEU A 106 -4.31 28.93 -3.90
CA LEU A 106 -5.65 28.33 -4.08
C LEU A 106 -6.29 28.30 -5.51
N PRO A 107 -5.92 29.09 -6.54
CA PRO A 107 -6.61 29.08 -7.84
C PRO A 107 -6.16 28.01 -8.87
N CYS A 108 -5.16 27.17 -8.59
CA CYS A 108 -4.55 26.26 -9.60
C CYS A 108 -5.28 24.92 -9.83
N LEU A 109 -6.56 24.82 -9.46
CA LEU A 109 -7.32 23.56 -9.33
C LEU A 109 -7.44 22.72 -10.62
N HIS A 110 -7.24 23.30 -11.82
CA HIS A 110 -7.30 22.56 -13.10
C HIS A 110 -5.94 22.09 -13.62
N ILE A 111 -4.84 22.68 -13.14
CA ILE A 111 -3.47 22.27 -13.51
C ILE A 111 -2.95 21.23 -12.49
N LEU A 112 -3.61 21.10 -11.32
CA LEU A 112 -3.11 20.33 -10.19
C LEU A 112 -3.09 18.80 -10.37
N THR A 113 -3.96 18.24 -11.20
CA THR A 113 -3.96 16.79 -11.50
C THR A 113 -2.67 16.37 -12.22
N ILE A 114 -2.07 17.28 -12.98
CA ILE A 114 -0.73 17.11 -13.57
C ILE A 114 0.33 17.49 -12.53
N PHE A 115 0.06 18.44 -11.63
CA PHE A 115 0.99 18.74 -10.52
C PHE A 115 1.14 17.60 -9.52
N PHE A 116 0.17 16.74 -9.24
CA PHE A 116 0.39 15.59 -8.34
C PHE A 116 1.48 14.63 -8.87
N PHE A 117 1.56 14.46 -10.19
CA PHE A 117 2.68 13.75 -10.83
C PHE A 117 3.99 14.54 -10.76
N ILE A 118 3.91 15.87 -10.80
CA ILE A 118 5.07 16.77 -10.76
C ILE A 118 5.57 17.01 -9.32
N ASP A 119 4.72 17.00 -8.29
CA ASP A 119 5.06 17.14 -6.86
C ASP A 119 5.80 15.89 -6.37
N GLN A 120 5.38 14.71 -6.83
CA GLN A 120 6.15 13.47 -6.70
C GLN A 120 7.56 13.57 -7.31
N ALA A 121 7.67 14.21 -8.49
CA ALA A 121 8.95 14.46 -9.14
C ALA A 121 9.74 15.59 -8.47
N PHE A 122 9.09 16.62 -7.93
CA PHE A 122 9.69 17.76 -7.25
C PHE A 122 10.19 17.41 -5.86
N LEU A 123 9.49 16.53 -5.14
CA LEU A 123 9.88 16.03 -3.85
C LEU A 123 11.04 15.02 -3.98
N ALA A 124 11.05 14.22 -5.04
CA ALA A 124 12.24 13.45 -5.45
C ALA A 124 13.41 14.35 -5.91
N TYR A 125 13.14 15.47 -6.59
CA TYR A 125 14.15 16.44 -7.04
C TYR A 125 14.74 17.26 -5.88
N TYR A 126 13.92 17.75 -4.96
CA TYR A 126 14.32 18.49 -3.75
C TYR A 126 15.24 17.64 -2.87
N VAL A 127 14.93 16.35 -2.73
CA VAL A 127 15.74 15.36 -2.01
C VAL A 127 17.10 15.10 -2.68
N ILE A 128 17.17 15.15 -4.01
CA ILE A 128 18.40 14.91 -4.75
C ILE A 128 19.33 16.13 -4.72
N ASN A 129 18.78 17.35 -4.76
CA ASN A 129 19.58 18.57 -4.90
C ASN A 129 19.93 19.26 -3.56
N ASP A 130 19.07 19.20 -2.53
CA ASP A 130 19.31 19.91 -1.25
C ASP A 130 19.90 19.02 -0.15
N LEU A 131 19.69 17.69 -0.16
CA LEU A 131 20.12 16.81 0.95
C LEU A 131 21.47 16.09 0.76
N HIS A 132 22.18 16.31 -0.37
CA HIS A 132 23.51 15.73 -0.67
C HIS A 132 23.70 14.23 -0.33
N MET A 133 22.66 13.40 -0.45
CA MET A 133 22.74 11.95 -0.16
C MET A 133 23.16 11.15 -1.40
N ALA A 134 23.97 10.11 -1.21
CA ALA A 134 24.54 9.27 -2.27
C ALA A 134 23.46 8.74 -3.24
N GLN A 135 23.60 9.18 -4.48
CA GLN A 135 22.55 9.44 -5.46
C GLN A 135 22.40 8.25 -6.42
N SER A 136 21.43 7.35 -6.20
CA SER A 136 20.73 6.54 -7.23
C SER A 136 20.04 5.28 -6.65
N ALA A 137 20.65 4.60 -5.67
CA ALA A 137 20.16 3.31 -5.19
C ALA A 137 18.86 3.41 -4.35
N THR A 138 18.67 4.52 -3.63
CA THR A 138 17.55 4.73 -2.68
C THR A 138 16.20 4.94 -3.37
N ALA A 139 16.18 5.51 -4.58
CA ALA A 139 14.95 5.68 -5.37
C ALA A 139 14.69 4.50 -6.32
N LEU A 140 15.76 3.82 -6.76
CA LEU A 140 15.65 2.77 -7.78
C LEU A 140 15.04 1.47 -7.24
N VAL A 141 15.31 1.10 -5.99
CA VAL A 141 14.74 -0.12 -5.37
C VAL A 141 13.21 -0.04 -5.24
N PRO A 142 12.60 1.02 -4.68
CA PRO A 142 11.15 1.19 -4.70
C PRO A 142 10.58 1.22 -6.13
N ALA A 143 11.24 1.90 -7.06
CA ALA A 143 10.79 1.97 -8.45
C ALA A 143 10.71 0.57 -9.10
N ILE A 144 11.71 -0.29 -8.89
CA ILE A 144 11.70 -1.68 -9.38
C ILE A 144 10.53 -2.46 -8.75
N ILE A 145 10.35 -2.36 -7.42
CA ILE A 145 9.24 -3.03 -6.72
C ILE A 145 7.90 -2.65 -7.33
N TYR A 146 7.63 -1.36 -7.54
CA TYR A 146 6.35 -0.89 -8.09
C TYR A 146 6.15 -1.29 -9.54
N VAL A 147 7.19 -1.19 -10.39
CA VAL A 147 7.10 -1.58 -11.81
C VAL A 147 6.79 -3.08 -11.93
N PHE A 148 7.51 -3.94 -11.21
CA PHE A 148 7.24 -5.37 -11.26
C PHE A 148 5.90 -5.72 -10.59
N SER A 149 5.52 -5.04 -9.51
CA SER A 149 4.19 -5.22 -8.90
C SER A 149 3.09 -4.89 -9.90
N PHE A 150 3.21 -3.77 -10.63
CA PHE A 150 2.25 -3.36 -11.64
C PHE A 150 2.14 -4.38 -12.78
N ILE A 151 3.28 -4.81 -13.34
CA ILE A 151 3.31 -5.81 -14.42
C ILE A 151 2.62 -7.10 -13.98
N ILE A 152 2.95 -7.62 -12.78
CA ILE A 152 2.33 -8.84 -12.26
C ILE A 152 0.84 -8.63 -12.00
N SER A 153 0.42 -7.50 -11.43
CA SER A 153 -0.99 -7.18 -11.23
C SER A 153 -1.78 -7.18 -12.55
N VAL A 154 -1.22 -6.64 -13.64
CA VAL A 154 -1.84 -6.68 -14.97
C VAL A 154 -1.94 -8.13 -15.49
N VAL A 155 -0.87 -8.93 -15.36
CA VAL A 155 -0.90 -10.35 -15.76
C VAL A 155 -1.96 -11.14 -14.99
N LEU A 156 -2.10 -10.86 -13.68
CA LEU A 156 -3.07 -11.50 -12.80
C LEU A 156 -4.53 -11.16 -13.16
N GLN A 157 -4.80 -10.07 -13.88
CA GLN A 157 -6.15 -9.73 -14.35
C GLN A 157 -6.70 -10.75 -15.37
N GLU A 158 -5.83 -11.40 -16.14
CA GLU A 158 -6.23 -12.40 -17.14
C GLU A 158 -6.45 -13.80 -16.53
N VAL A 159 -6.15 -13.98 -15.23
CA VAL A 159 -6.29 -15.26 -14.53
C VAL A 159 -7.74 -15.48 -14.09
N VAL A 160 -8.29 -16.64 -14.43
CA VAL A 160 -9.58 -17.08 -13.87
C VAL A 160 -9.38 -17.54 -12.43
N TRP A 161 -9.97 -16.80 -11.49
CA TRP A 161 -9.84 -17.04 -10.07
C TRP A 161 -10.79 -18.12 -9.56
N THR A 162 -10.26 -18.99 -8.72
CA THR A 162 -11.03 -19.93 -7.89
C THR A 162 -10.54 -19.81 -6.45
N GLY A 163 -11.36 -20.20 -5.46
CA GLY A 163 -10.96 -20.14 -4.04
C GLY A 163 -9.63 -20.86 -3.78
N GLN A 164 -9.39 -22.00 -4.44
CA GLN A 164 -8.11 -22.72 -4.34
C GLN A 164 -6.95 -21.98 -5.04
N ARG A 165 -7.18 -21.40 -6.23
CA ARG A 165 -6.15 -20.60 -6.92
C ARG A 165 -5.76 -19.39 -6.10
N LEU A 166 -6.72 -18.67 -5.50
CA LEU A 166 -6.44 -17.54 -4.62
C LEU A 166 -5.48 -17.92 -3.49
N LYS A 167 -5.74 -19.03 -2.80
CA LYS A 167 -4.84 -19.55 -1.76
C LYS A 167 -3.45 -19.88 -2.28
N ILE A 168 -3.36 -20.56 -3.43
CA ILE A 168 -2.07 -20.97 -4.01
C ILE A 168 -1.23 -19.75 -4.37
N TYR A 169 -1.80 -18.77 -5.08
CA TYR A 169 -1.07 -17.57 -5.50
C TYR A 169 -0.71 -16.68 -4.31
N TYR A 170 -1.59 -16.52 -3.30
CA TYR A 170 -1.28 -15.82 -2.06
C TYR A 170 -0.12 -16.50 -1.31
N SER A 171 -0.18 -17.83 -1.18
CA SER A 171 0.86 -18.61 -0.50
C SER A 171 2.20 -18.56 -1.23
N ALA A 172 2.18 -18.60 -2.57
CA ALA A 172 3.39 -18.44 -3.38
C ALA A 172 4.04 -17.07 -3.16
N GLY A 173 3.25 -15.99 -3.16
CA GLY A 173 3.74 -14.65 -2.83
C GLY A 173 4.36 -14.58 -1.43
N GLY A 174 3.69 -15.14 -0.43
CA GLY A 174 4.19 -15.17 0.94
C GLY A 174 5.50 -15.96 1.11
N ILE A 175 5.67 -17.08 0.39
CA ILE A 175 6.91 -17.87 0.40
C ILE A 175 8.07 -17.08 -0.22
N ILE A 176 7.84 -16.45 -1.38
CA ILE A 176 8.84 -15.59 -2.02
C ILE A 176 9.24 -14.46 -1.06
N TRP A 177 8.26 -13.84 -0.40
CA TRP A 177 8.49 -12.76 0.55
C TRP A 177 9.33 -13.19 1.76
N MET A 178 9.02 -14.35 2.36
CA MET A 178 9.82 -14.93 3.45
C MET A 178 11.26 -15.22 3.02
N PHE A 179 11.46 -15.77 1.82
CA PHE A 179 12.80 -15.98 1.26
C PHE A 179 13.55 -14.66 1.08
N CYS A 180 12.87 -13.63 0.57
CA CYS A 180 13.46 -12.30 0.39
C CYS A 180 13.83 -11.65 1.73
N GLY A 181 12.95 -11.72 2.73
CA GLY A 181 13.20 -11.20 4.06
C GLY A 181 14.40 -11.88 4.73
N ALA A 182 14.50 -13.21 4.63
CA ALA A 182 15.65 -13.96 5.15
C ALA A 182 16.95 -13.58 4.43
N ALA A 183 16.92 -13.41 3.11
CA ALA A 183 18.08 -12.98 2.34
C ALA A 183 18.56 -11.57 2.74
N ILE A 184 17.65 -10.62 2.97
CA ILE A 184 17.96 -9.25 3.41
C ILE A 184 18.68 -9.25 4.77
N LEU A 185 18.31 -10.15 5.68
CA LEU A 185 18.97 -10.26 7.00
C LEU A 185 20.43 -10.69 6.89
N ILE A 186 20.76 -11.57 5.94
CA ILE A 186 22.09 -12.19 5.81
C ILE A 186 22.98 -11.44 4.80
N LEU A 187 22.41 -10.62 3.92
CA LEU A 187 23.12 -10.03 2.77
C LEU A 187 24.29 -9.10 3.19
N PRO A 188 25.56 -9.42 2.89
CA PRO A 188 26.68 -8.53 3.23
C PRO A 188 26.68 -7.25 2.38
N SER A 189 27.20 -6.15 2.93
CA SER A 189 27.23 -4.83 2.25
C SER A 189 28.03 -4.82 0.94
N SER A 190 28.93 -5.80 0.74
CA SER A 190 29.68 -5.98 -0.51
C SER A 190 28.84 -6.47 -1.69
N LEU A 191 27.66 -7.04 -1.42
CA LEU A 191 26.72 -7.54 -2.43
C LEU A 191 25.50 -6.63 -2.57
N SER A 192 25.67 -5.31 -2.45
CA SER A 192 24.58 -4.33 -2.56
C SER A 192 23.84 -4.41 -3.90
N ALA A 193 24.51 -4.78 -4.99
CA ALA A 193 23.89 -4.98 -6.30
C ALA A 193 22.82 -6.10 -6.29
N PHE A 194 22.93 -7.07 -5.39
CA PHE A 194 21.93 -8.14 -5.24
C PHE A 194 20.57 -7.61 -4.76
N MET A 195 20.53 -6.46 -4.09
CA MET A 195 19.28 -5.82 -3.68
C MET A 195 18.38 -5.46 -4.86
N TYR A 196 18.94 -5.13 -6.02
CA TYR A 196 18.14 -4.87 -7.23
C TYR A 196 17.43 -6.13 -7.72
N VAL A 197 18.12 -7.27 -7.71
CA VAL A 197 17.51 -8.57 -8.04
C VAL A 197 16.43 -8.94 -7.03
N MET A 198 16.70 -8.74 -5.74
CA MET A 198 15.72 -9.00 -4.67
C MET A 198 14.49 -8.09 -4.79
N SER A 199 14.66 -6.83 -5.17
CA SER A 199 13.56 -5.87 -5.33
C SER A 199 12.54 -6.31 -6.40
N THR A 200 13.00 -7.01 -7.45
CA THR A 200 12.10 -7.64 -8.44
C THR A 200 11.23 -8.71 -7.81
N PHE A 201 11.81 -9.63 -7.03
CA PHE A 201 11.08 -10.70 -6.36
C PHE A 201 10.11 -10.16 -5.30
N ILE A 202 10.53 -9.13 -4.56
CA ILE A 202 9.69 -8.39 -3.62
C ILE A 202 8.48 -7.79 -4.36
N GLY A 203 8.67 -7.15 -5.52
CA GLY A 203 7.56 -6.64 -6.33
C GLY A 203 6.59 -7.74 -6.77
N ILE A 204 7.10 -8.88 -7.25
CA ILE A 204 6.26 -10.03 -7.63
C ILE A 204 5.46 -10.54 -6.43
N ALA A 205 6.12 -10.74 -5.30
CA ALA A 205 5.49 -11.23 -4.08
C ALA A 205 4.44 -10.26 -3.53
N ASN A 206 4.72 -8.95 -3.56
CA ASN A 206 3.77 -7.91 -3.17
C ASN A 206 2.48 -7.98 -4.01
N ALA A 207 2.61 -8.00 -5.34
CA ALA A 207 1.45 -8.09 -6.23
C ALA A 207 0.65 -9.38 -6.04
N LEU A 208 1.35 -10.52 -5.90
CA LEU A 208 0.70 -11.80 -5.63
C LEU A 208 -0.15 -11.75 -4.36
N MET A 209 0.42 -11.31 -3.23
CA MET A 209 -0.28 -11.26 -1.96
C MET A 209 -1.39 -10.21 -1.94
N MET A 210 -1.15 -9.03 -2.50
CA MET A 210 -2.10 -7.92 -2.50
C MET A 210 -3.33 -8.24 -3.37
N VAL A 211 -3.13 -8.64 -4.64
CA VAL A 211 -4.24 -8.91 -5.57
C VAL A 211 -5.10 -10.06 -5.07
N THR A 212 -4.45 -11.14 -4.60
CA THR A 212 -5.20 -12.29 -4.06
C THR A 212 -5.81 -12.00 -2.70
N GLY A 213 -5.18 -11.17 -1.86
CA GLY A 213 -5.72 -10.69 -0.59
C GLY A 213 -7.01 -9.89 -0.77
N VAL A 214 -7.01 -8.88 -1.63
CA VAL A 214 -8.20 -8.09 -1.97
C VAL A 214 -9.29 -8.97 -2.59
N SER A 215 -8.92 -9.93 -3.44
CA SER A 215 -9.87 -10.88 -4.02
C SER A 215 -10.46 -11.85 -2.99
N MET A 216 -9.70 -12.24 -1.96
CA MET A 216 -10.22 -13.04 -0.85
C MET A 216 -11.14 -12.22 0.06
N GLN A 217 -10.82 -10.94 0.29
CA GLN A 217 -11.70 -10.01 0.99
C GLN A 217 -13.04 -9.88 0.27
N SER A 218 -13.05 -9.69 -1.06
CA SER A 218 -14.32 -9.59 -1.81
C SER A 218 -15.14 -10.89 -1.74
N VAL A 219 -14.49 -12.05 -1.71
CA VAL A 219 -15.17 -13.36 -1.55
C VAL A 219 -15.78 -13.50 -0.14
N LEU A 220 -15.10 -13.01 0.89
CA LEU A 220 -15.59 -13.06 2.27
C LEU A 220 -16.77 -12.13 2.52
N VAL A 221 -16.76 -10.94 1.92
CA VAL A 221 -17.90 -10.00 1.98
C VAL A 221 -19.13 -10.63 1.30
N GLY A 222 -18.92 -11.36 0.20
CA GLY A 222 -19.99 -12.10 -0.47
C GLY A 222 -20.96 -11.17 -1.21
N THR A 223 -22.22 -11.59 -1.32
CA THR A 223 -23.27 -10.87 -2.08
C THR A 223 -24.09 -9.90 -1.25
N ASP A 224 -23.97 -9.93 0.08
CA ASP A 224 -24.65 -8.99 0.96
C ASP A 224 -23.79 -7.73 1.08
N LEU A 225 -24.16 -6.69 0.34
CA LEU A 225 -23.43 -5.43 0.31
C LEU A 225 -23.74 -4.52 1.52
N ASN A 226 -24.67 -4.91 2.39
CA ASN A 226 -24.99 -4.13 3.58
C ASN A 226 -23.80 -4.13 4.55
N GLY A 227 -23.14 -2.99 4.72
CA GLY A 227 -21.96 -2.88 5.59
C GLY A 227 -20.64 -3.22 4.89
N CYS A 228 -20.63 -3.39 3.56
CA CYS A 228 -19.42 -3.73 2.80
C CYS A 228 -18.34 -2.64 2.93
N ALA A 229 -18.72 -1.35 2.83
CA ALA A 229 -17.77 -0.26 2.94
C ALA A 229 -17.23 -0.12 4.36
N PHE A 230 -18.03 -0.40 5.40
CA PHE A 230 -17.60 -0.48 6.79
C PHE A 230 -16.60 -1.61 7.03
N VAL A 231 -16.84 -2.81 6.48
CA VAL A 231 -15.89 -3.94 6.57
C VAL A 231 -14.57 -3.60 5.86
N CYS A 232 -14.65 -3.05 4.65
CA CYS A 232 -13.46 -2.58 3.92
C CYS A 232 -12.73 -1.49 4.71
N GLY A 233 -13.46 -0.55 5.29
CA GLY A 233 -12.89 0.53 6.07
C GLY A 233 -12.23 0.06 7.37
N SER A 234 -12.79 -0.96 8.02
CA SER A 234 -12.21 -1.60 9.20
C SER A 234 -10.93 -2.36 8.87
N LEU A 235 -10.88 -3.04 7.73
CA LEU A 235 -9.66 -3.71 7.24
C LEU A 235 -8.57 -2.68 6.91
N SER A 236 -8.92 -1.58 6.24
CA SER A 236 -7.99 -0.46 5.99
C SER A 236 -7.51 0.21 7.28
N PHE A 237 -8.35 0.34 8.30
CA PHE A 237 -7.94 0.84 9.62
C PHE A 237 -6.87 -0.06 10.25
N LEU A 238 -7.08 -1.38 10.24
CA LEU A 238 -6.11 -2.33 10.79
C LEU A 238 -4.78 -2.26 10.05
N ASP A 239 -4.81 -2.15 8.71
CA ASP A 239 -3.61 -1.98 7.89
C ASP A 239 -2.84 -0.71 8.25
N LYS A 240 -3.53 0.43 8.33
CA LYS A 240 -2.94 1.75 8.66
C LYS A 240 -2.34 1.78 10.06
N ILE A 241 -3.04 1.25 11.06
CA ILE A 241 -2.54 1.18 12.44
C ILE A 241 -1.34 0.24 12.53
N SER A 242 -1.40 -0.94 11.89
CA SER A 242 -0.30 -1.89 11.87
C SER A 242 0.96 -1.29 11.24
N CYS A 243 0.81 -0.64 10.09
CA CYS A 243 1.88 0.07 9.39
C CYS A 243 2.46 1.21 10.24
N GLY A 244 1.60 2.05 10.80
CA GLY A 244 2.00 3.17 11.66
C GLY A 244 2.77 2.72 12.90
N LEU A 245 2.30 1.68 13.60
CA LEU A 245 2.99 1.13 14.76
C LEU A 245 4.35 0.51 14.37
N ALA A 246 4.42 -0.22 13.25
CA ALA A 246 5.67 -0.79 12.77
C ALA A 246 6.72 0.30 12.48
N LEU A 247 6.33 1.36 11.78
CA LEU A 247 7.22 2.50 11.50
C LEU A 247 7.60 3.25 12.78
N TYR A 248 6.65 3.43 13.71
CA TYR A 248 6.93 4.06 15.01
C TYR A 248 8.00 3.32 15.80
N PHE A 249 7.88 2.00 15.93
CA PHE A 249 8.88 1.19 16.62
C PHE A 249 10.24 1.26 15.91
N LEU A 250 10.26 1.15 14.58
CA LEU A 250 11.51 1.19 13.81
C LEU A 250 12.27 2.51 14.00
N GLU A 251 11.59 3.63 13.86
CA GLU A 251 12.20 4.96 14.04
C GLU A 251 12.60 5.21 15.50
N SER A 252 11.79 4.76 16.47
CA SER A 252 12.11 4.89 17.90
C SER A 252 13.37 4.09 18.29
N PHE A 253 13.54 2.88 17.76
CA PHE A 253 14.74 2.06 18.03
C PHE A 253 15.99 2.64 17.33
N GLN A 254 15.83 3.18 16.12
CA GLN A 254 16.91 3.88 15.43
C GLN A 254 17.38 5.11 16.22
N SER A 255 16.45 5.91 16.75
CA SER A 255 16.75 7.06 17.60
C SER A 255 17.54 6.69 18.85
N SER A 256 17.14 5.60 19.52
CA SER A 256 17.77 5.13 20.76
C SER A 256 19.20 4.64 20.52
N THR A 257 19.43 3.98 19.38
CA THR A 257 20.74 3.47 18.97
C THR A 257 21.68 4.62 18.58
N ALA A 258 21.20 5.62 17.85
CA ALA A 258 22.00 6.78 17.45
C ALA A 258 22.51 7.60 18.66
N LEU A 259 21.69 7.74 19.70
CA LEU A 259 22.06 8.43 20.94
C LEU A 259 23.18 7.68 21.69
N HIS A 260 23.14 6.34 21.70
CA HIS A 260 24.12 5.51 22.41
C HIS A 260 25.50 5.45 21.72
N VAL A 261 25.56 5.64 20.40
CA VAL A 261 26.81 5.65 19.60
C VAL A 261 27.58 6.97 19.76
N SER A 262 26.90 8.08 20.04
CA SER A 262 27.58 9.37 20.31
C SER A 262 28.32 9.39 21.66
N GLY A 263 28.06 8.42 22.55
CA GLY A 263 28.61 8.36 23.91
C GLY A 263 29.82 7.45 24.14
N ASN A 264 30.15 6.50 23.26
CA ASN A 264 31.29 5.59 23.44
C ASN A 264 31.92 5.13 22.11
N THR A 265 33.25 5.02 22.10
CA THR A 265 34.16 4.66 20.99
C THR A 265 33.77 3.37 20.22
N PRO A 266 34.24 3.20 18.97
CA PRO A 266 33.70 2.20 18.05
C PRO A 266 34.30 0.82 18.34
N LEU A 267 33.49 -0.08 18.92
CA LEU A 267 33.85 -1.49 18.99
C LEU A 267 33.16 -2.27 17.87
N ASN A 268 33.99 -3.01 17.11
CA ASN A 268 33.64 -4.04 16.15
C ASN A 268 32.69 -5.10 16.76
N ALA A 269 31.40 -4.83 16.74
CA ALA A 269 30.37 -5.85 16.81
C ALA A 269 29.61 -5.82 15.48
N THR A 270 29.36 -7.00 14.94
CA THR A 270 28.51 -7.30 13.78
C THR A 270 27.11 -6.68 13.97
N TYR A 271 27.00 -5.36 13.75
CA TYR A 271 25.78 -4.60 13.96
C TYR A 271 24.86 -4.83 12.76
N ILE A 272 23.97 -5.82 12.88
CA ILE A 272 22.83 -5.94 11.98
C ILE A 272 21.93 -4.74 12.27
N SER A 273 21.91 -3.76 11.35
CA SER A 273 21.13 -2.53 11.50
C SER A 273 19.67 -2.84 11.83
N VAL A 274 19.06 -2.07 12.75
CA VAL A 274 17.62 -2.09 13.06
C VAL A 274 16.78 -2.05 11.77
N THR A 275 17.25 -1.32 10.76
CA THR A 275 16.66 -1.25 9.43
C THR A 275 16.56 -2.61 8.72
N ARG A 276 17.53 -3.52 8.90
CA ARG A 276 17.49 -4.88 8.31
C ARG A 276 16.43 -5.75 8.98
N TYR A 277 16.27 -5.63 10.30
CA TYR A 277 15.18 -6.30 11.01
C TYR A 277 13.82 -5.74 10.60
N GLY A 278 13.69 -4.42 10.46
CA GLY A 278 12.47 -3.78 9.98
C GLY A 278 12.08 -4.15 8.56
N LEU A 279 13.04 -4.14 7.63
CA LEU A 279 12.77 -4.40 6.21
C LEU A 279 12.69 -5.90 5.88
N GLY A 280 13.42 -6.74 6.62
CA GLY A 280 13.51 -8.18 6.36
C GLY A 280 12.62 -9.03 7.26
N LEU A 281 12.74 -8.89 8.58
CA LEU A 281 12.08 -9.79 9.54
C LEU A 281 10.59 -9.48 9.69
N VAL A 282 10.22 -8.22 9.91
CA VAL A 282 8.81 -7.84 10.14
C VAL A 282 7.92 -8.27 8.96
N PRO A 283 8.26 -7.94 7.71
CA PRO A 283 7.44 -8.33 6.57
C PRO A 283 7.43 -9.85 6.34
N ALA A 284 8.52 -10.57 6.64
CA ALA A 284 8.57 -12.03 6.55
C ALA A 284 7.65 -12.71 7.58
N VAL A 285 7.60 -12.20 8.81
CA VAL A 285 6.68 -12.70 9.85
C VAL A 285 5.23 -12.42 9.47
N CYS A 286 4.93 -11.21 8.99
CA CYS A 286 3.59 -10.87 8.49
C CYS A 286 3.18 -11.79 7.33
N ALA A 287 4.08 -12.07 6.39
CA ALA A 287 3.83 -12.99 5.29
C ALA A 287 3.56 -14.41 5.79
N PHE A 288 4.36 -14.92 6.73
CA PHE A 288 4.15 -16.23 7.34
C PHE A 288 2.77 -16.35 8.00
N LEU A 289 2.41 -15.37 8.85
CA LEU A 289 1.11 -15.34 9.53
C LEU A 289 -0.03 -15.24 8.51
N GLY A 290 0.11 -14.40 7.49
CA GLY A 290 -0.85 -14.27 6.41
C GLY A 290 -1.06 -15.60 5.68
N VAL A 291 0.00 -16.32 5.34
CA VAL A 291 -0.09 -17.63 4.68
C VAL A 291 -0.77 -18.66 5.57
N ALA A 292 -0.42 -18.70 6.87
CA ALA A 292 -1.05 -19.59 7.84
C ALA A 292 -2.57 -19.34 7.94
N VAL A 293 -2.98 -18.07 8.01
CA VAL A 293 -4.40 -17.67 8.00
C VAL A 293 -5.07 -18.11 6.70
N THR A 294 -4.49 -17.79 5.54
CA THR A 294 -5.06 -18.13 4.22
C THR A 294 -5.25 -19.64 4.02
N ILE A 295 -4.33 -20.47 4.53
CA ILE A 295 -4.45 -21.93 4.48
C ILE A 295 -5.64 -22.39 5.34
N SER A 296 -5.85 -21.77 6.51
CA SER A 296 -6.94 -22.10 7.43
C SER A 296 -8.33 -21.66 6.96
N MET A 297 -8.41 -20.65 6.07
CA MET A 297 -9.67 -20.14 5.55
C MET A 297 -10.40 -21.17 4.71
N ASN A 298 -11.72 -21.26 4.81
CA ASN A 298 -12.52 -22.11 3.92
C ASN A 298 -13.12 -21.27 2.78
N LEU A 299 -12.47 -21.29 1.61
CA LEU A 299 -12.96 -20.62 0.39
C LEU A 299 -13.62 -21.68 -0.50
N GLY A 300 -14.96 -21.75 -0.48
CA GLY A 300 -15.73 -22.65 -1.36
C GLY A 300 -15.50 -22.35 -2.86
N ALA A 301 -15.68 -23.35 -3.72
CA ALA A 301 -15.50 -23.24 -5.18
C ALA A 301 -16.81 -23.53 -5.94
N PRO A 302 -16.99 -23.10 -7.22
CA PRO A 302 -16.34 -22.00 -7.96
C PRO A 302 -17.36 -20.91 -8.36
N TYR A 303 -16.99 -19.61 -8.30
CA TYR A 303 -17.82 -18.57 -8.92
C TYR A 303 -17.42 -18.38 -10.38
N ALA A 304 -18.41 -18.51 -11.27
CA ALA A 304 -18.31 -18.19 -12.68
C ALA A 304 -18.20 -16.67 -12.85
N LYS A 305 -17.22 -16.28 -13.66
CA LYS A 305 -16.94 -14.94 -14.19
C LYS A 305 -18.22 -14.12 -14.47
N TYR A 306 -18.66 -13.31 -13.51
CA TYR A 306 -19.37 -12.06 -13.77
C TYR A 306 -18.94 -11.05 -12.71
N LEU A 307 -18.10 -10.10 -13.12
CA LEU A 307 -18.03 -8.80 -12.47
C LEU A 307 -19.32 -8.08 -12.86
N THR A 308 -20.39 -8.44 -12.17
CA THR A 308 -21.71 -7.86 -12.35
C THR A 308 -21.81 -6.65 -11.44
N GLU A 309 -22.05 -5.52 -12.10
CA GLU A 309 -22.38 -4.21 -11.56
C GLU A 309 -21.22 -3.25 -11.26
N SER A 310 -21.45 -2.03 -11.75
CA SER A 310 -20.69 -0.83 -11.47
C SER A 310 -21.18 -0.32 -10.12
N LEU A 311 -20.33 -0.37 -9.09
CA LEU A 311 -20.48 0.41 -7.84
C LEU A 311 -20.40 1.94 -8.09
N LEU A 312 -20.69 2.39 -9.32
CA LEU A 312 -20.49 3.73 -9.84
C LEU A 312 -21.80 4.35 -10.33
N GLU A 313 -22.98 3.84 -9.98
CA GLU A 313 -24.23 4.63 -10.12
C GLU A 313 -24.58 5.40 -8.84
#